data_AF-A0A4R7C4P6-F1
#
_entry.id   AF-A0A4R7C4P6-F1
#
_cell.length_a   1.000
_cell.length_b   1.000
_cell.length_c   1.000
_cell.angle_alpha   90.00
_cell.angle_beta   90.00
_cell.angle_gamma   90.00
#
_symmetry.space_group_name_H-M   'P 1'
#
loop_
_entity.id
_entity.type
_entity.pdbx_description
1 polymer ?
#
loop_
_entity_poly.entity_id
_entity_poly.type
_entity_poly.pdbx_seq_one_letter_code
_entity_poly.pdbx_strand_id
1 'polypeptide(L)'
;MSTERAIREQPHGTDTAFETRDFYLACFLRCAGYELVNLRDEGRRKVFVFRDRATRRADVMAFYGDATSVRPLAFAATIKDMKGLLHNG
;
A
#
# COMPACT_ATOMS: atom_id res chain seq x y z
N MET A 1 -3.17 -33.04 5.89
CA MET A 1 -2.38 -32.63 4.72
C MET A 1 -2.94 -31.27 4.26
N SER A 2 -2.76 -30.22 5.06
CA SER A 2 -1.76 -29.16 4.89
C SER A 2 -1.70 -28.59 3.47
N THR A 3 -2.50 -27.56 3.22
CA THR A 3 -2.45 -26.71 2.03
C THR A 3 -1.33 -25.69 2.19
N GLU A 4 -0.18 -26.01 1.62
CA GLU A 4 0.96 -25.12 1.47
C GLU A 4 0.56 -23.98 0.53
N ARG A 5 0.20 -22.82 1.09
CA ARG A 5 -0.01 -21.59 0.32
C ARG A 5 1.35 -21.05 -0.08
N ALA A 6 1.70 -21.27 -1.34
CA ALA A 6 2.88 -20.73 -2.00
C ALA A 6 3.04 -19.23 -1.72
N ILE A 7 4.01 -18.88 -0.88
CA ILE A 7 4.57 -17.55 -0.76
C ILE A 7 5.40 -17.37 -2.03
N ARG A 8 4.84 -16.65 -3.00
CA ARG A 8 5.53 -16.35 -4.25
C ARG A 8 6.46 -15.17 -3.99
N GLU A 9 7.70 -15.47 -3.59
CA GLU A 9 8.78 -14.50 -3.53
C GLU A 9 9.06 -14.00 -4.97
N GLN A 10 8.92 -12.70 -5.21
CA GLN A 10 9.35 -12.04 -6.45
C GLN A 10 10.74 -11.43 -6.25
N PRO A 11 11.58 -11.39 -7.31
CA PRO A 11 13.02 -11.27 -7.19
C PRO A 11 13.47 -9.87 -6.76
N HIS A 12 14.51 -9.85 -5.93
CA HIS A 12 15.26 -8.67 -5.50
C HIS A 12 15.99 -8.02 -6.69
N GLY A 13 15.52 -6.83 -7.09
CA GLY A 13 16.29 -5.84 -7.85
C GLY A 13 16.22 -4.51 -7.11
N THR A 14 17.30 -3.75 -7.17
CA THR A 14 17.69 -2.54 -6.39
C THR A 14 16.78 -1.29 -6.52
N ASP A 15 15.48 -1.47 -6.62
CA ASP A 15 14.44 -0.45 -6.44
C ASP A 15 13.18 -1.19 -5.96
N THR A 16 13.21 -1.65 -4.70
CA THR A 16 12.19 -2.57 -4.21
C THR A 16 10.83 -1.87 -4.23
N ALA A 17 9.80 -2.55 -4.72
CA ALA A 17 8.43 -2.07 -4.66
C ALA A 17 7.74 -2.72 -3.46
N PHE A 18 6.91 -1.96 -2.76
CA PHE A 18 6.02 -2.48 -1.72
C PHE A 18 4.60 -2.58 -2.27
N GLU A 19 4.04 -3.78 -2.25
CA GLU A 19 2.67 -4.04 -2.68
C GLU A 19 1.73 -4.20 -1.48
N THR A 20 0.55 -3.59 -1.57
CA THR A 20 -0.54 -3.84 -0.61
C THR A 20 -1.90 -3.86 -1.31
N ARG A 21 -2.82 -4.64 -0.76
CA ARG A 21 -4.25 -4.65 -1.14
C ARG A 21 -5.12 -3.89 -0.13
N ASP A 22 -4.54 -3.47 0.98
CA ASP A 22 -5.23 -2.73 2.01
C ASP A 22 -5.37 -1.26 1.59
N PHE A 23 -6.61 -0.86 1.33
CA PHE A 23 -6.94 0.48 0.86
C PHE A 23 -6.59 1.56 1.89
N TYR A 24 -6.81 1.32 3.17
CA TYR A 24 -6.56 2.32 4.21
C TYR A 24 -5.07 2.43 4.51
N LEU A 25 -4.35 1.30 4.49
CA LEU A 25 -2.89 1.33 4.53
C LEU A 25 -2.34 2.10 3.32
N ALA A 26 -2.84 1.87 2.11
CA ALA A 26 -2.41 2.61 0.92
C ALA A 26 -2.66 4.12 1.06
N CYS A 27 -3.82 4.53 1.58
CA CYS A 27 -4.10 5.94 1.86
C CYS A 27 -3.14 6.52 2.92
N PHE A 28 -2.83 5.75 3.95
CA PHE A 28 -1.88 6.16 4.99
C PHE A 28 -0.48 6.34 4.39
N LEU A 29 -0.01 5.39 3.59
CA LEU A 29 1.29 5.46 2.92
C LEU A 29 1.38 6.69 2.01
N ARG A 30 0.32 7.02 1.26
CA ARG A 30 0.27 8.28 0.51
C ARG A 30 0.41 9.51 1.42
N CYS A 31 -0.30 9.56 2.54
CA CYS A 31 -0.17 10.64 3.52
C CYS A 31 1.23 10.70 4.15
N ALA A 32 1.86 9.55 4.38
CA ALA A 32 3.21 9.41 4.92
C ALA A 32 4.31 9.69 3.88
N GLY A 33 3.95 10.11 2.67
CA GLY A 33 4.87 10.53 1.61
C GLY A 33 5.39 9.41 0.73
N TYR A 34 4.79 8.22 0.75
CA TYR A 34 5.13 7.17 -0.21
C TYR A 34 4.63 7.52 -1.62
N GLU A 35 5.49 7.25 -2.59
CA GLU A 35 5.17 7.35 -4.01
C GLU A 35 4.40 6.11 -4.47
N LEU A 36 3.16 6.29 -4.91
CA LEU A 36 2.39 5.23 -5.58
C LEU A 36 2.88 5.17 -7.03
N VAL A 37 3.61 4.11 -7.37
CA VAL A 37 4.24 3.94 -8.69
C VAL A 37 3.34 3.19 -9.66
N ASN A 38 2.43 2.35 -9.17
CA ASN A 38 1.51 1.61 -10.02
C ASN A 38 0.23 1.20 -9.27
N LEU A 39 -0.84 0.97 -10.03
CA LEU A 39 -2.09 0.38 -9.57
C LEU A 39 -2.41 -0.80 -10.48
N ARG A 40 -2.17 -2.02 -9.98
CA ARG A 40 -2.27 -3.24 -10.78
C ARG A 40 -3.60 -3.95 -10.56
N ASP A 41 -4.20 -4.41 -11.64
CA ASP A 41 -5.36 -5.30 -11.59
C ASP A 41 -4.96 -6.72 -11.17
N GLU A 42 -5.71 -7.27 -10.22
CA GLU A 42 -5.60 -8.66 -9.77
C GLU A 42 -7.01 -9.25 -9.63
N GLY A 43 -7.58 -9.63 -10.77
CA GLY A 43 -8.95 -10.12 -10.88
C GLY A 43 -9.95 -9.02 -10.51
N ARG A 44 -10.72 -9.23 -9.45
CA ARG A 44 -11.69 -8.23 -8.94
C ARG A 44 -11.08 -7.24 -7.94
N ARG A 45 -9.79 -7.36 -7.64
CA ARG A 45 -9.09 -6.54 -6.65
C ARG A 45 -8.03 -5.69 -7.34
N LYS A 46 -7.70 -4.57 -6.71
CA LYS A 46 -6.60 -3.69 -7.11
C LYS A 46 -5.44 -3.86 -6.12
N VAL A 47 -4.22 -3.85 -6.63
CA VAL A 47 -2.98 -3.90 -5.86
C VAL A 47 -2.29 -2.56 -5.98
N PHE A 48 -2.07 -1.89 -4.85
CA PHE A 48 -1.33 -0.64 -4.77
C PHE A 48 0.16 -0.95 -4.69
N VAL A 49 0.93 -0.40 -5.62
CA VAL A 49 2.38 -0.61 -5.70
C VAL A 49 3.06 0.72 -5.37
N PHE A 50 3.83 0.73 -4.30
CA PHE A 50 4.58 1.88 -3.83
C PHE A 50 6.08 1.69 -4.04
N ARG A 51 6.82 2.78 -4.24
CA ARG A 51 8.28 2.77 -4.09
C ARG A 51 8.61 2.45 -2.63
N ASP A 52 9.39 1.41 -2.39
CA ASP A 52 9.77 1.01 -1.03
C ASP A 52 10.76 2.01 -0.43
N ARG A 53 10.86 2.00 0.90
CA ARG A 53 11.81 2.82 1.65
C ARG A 53 12.27 2.08 2.90
N ALA A 54 13.44 2.44 3.42
CA ALA A 54 14.03 1.77 4.58
C ALA A 54 13.08 1.70 5.81
N THR A 55 12.23 2.72 6.01
CA THR A 55 11.30 2.77 7.14
C THR A 55 9.99 1.99 6.94
N ARG A 56 9.77 1.38 5.76
CA ARG A 56 8.49 0.76 5.40
C ARG A 56 7.98 -0.29 6.35
N ARG A 57 8.86 -1.14 6.85
CA ARG A 57 8.46 -2.14 7.84
C ARG A 57 7.97 -1.46 9.13
N ALA A 58 8.66 -0.43 9.60
CA ALA A 58 8.27 0.30 10.81
C ALA A 58 6.94 1.05 10.61
N ASP A 59 6.76 1.71 9.47
CA ASP A 59 5.54 2.48 9.17
C ASP A 59 4.29 1.57 9.07
N VAL A 60 4.42 0.41 8.41
CA VAL A 60 3.33 -0.58 8.31
C VAL A 60 2.97 -1.15 9.68
N MET A 61 3.99 -1.48 10.50
CA MET A 61 3.75 -1.96 11.86
C MET A 61 3.11 -0.88 12.74
N ALA A 62 3.53 0.38 12.60
CA ALA A 62 2.94 1.50 13.33
C ALA A 62 1.49 1.76 12.92
N PHE A 63 1.15 1.59 11.63
CA PHE A 63 -0.24 1.68 11.16
C PHE A 63 -1.14 0.61 11.79
N TYR A 64 -0.73 -0.66 11.74
CA TYR A 64 -1.55 -1.75 12.32
C TYR A 64 -1.51 -1.78 13.86
N GLY A 65 -0.49 -1.20 14.48
CA GLY A 65 -0.34 -1.08 15.92
C GLY A 65 -0.91 0.20 16.53
N ASP A 66 -1.62 1.03 15.75
CA ASP A 66 -2.17 2.32 16.19
C ASP A 66 -1.12 3.28 16.79
N ALA A 67 0.12 3.19 16.29
CA ALA A 67 1.29 3.93 16.77
C ALA A 67 1.75 5.01 15.78
N THR A 68 0.86 5.47 14.91
CA THR A 68 1.11 6.50 13.91
C THR A 68 -0.07 7.47 13.81
N SER A 69 0.12 8.63 13.18
CA SER A 69 -0.95 9.60 12.98
C SER A 69 -0.81 10.34 11.65
N VAL A 70 -1.93 10.82 11.13
CA VAL A 70 -2.01 11.65 9.93
C VAL A 70 -2.99 12.79 10.19
N ARG A 71 -2.84 13.91 9.46
CA ARG A 71 -3.81 15.01 9.53
C ARG A 71 -5.16 14.52 8.99
N PRO A 72 -6.27 14.60 9.75
CA PRO A 72 -7.56 14.02 9.33
C PRO A 72 -8.06 14.50 7.97
N LEU A 73 -7.94 15.81 7.68
CA LEU A 73 -8.36 16.37 6.39
C LEU A 73 -7.50 15.89 5.22
N ALA A 74 -6.19 15.71 5.43
CA ALA A 74 -5.30 15.18 4.41
C ALA A 74 -5.62 13.71 4.10
N PHE A 75 -5.95 12.94 5.14
CA PHE A 75 -6.36 11.55 4.98
C PHE A 75 -7.71 11.43 4.27
N ALA A 76 -8.69 12.25 4.62
CA ALA A 76 -9.99 12.30 3.95
C ALA A 76 -9.87 12.70 2.48
N ALA A 77 -9.00 13.68 2.14
CA ALA A 77 -8.71 14.04 0.76
C ALA A 77 -8.07 12.87 0.00
N THR A 78 -7.05 12.24 0.60
CA THR A 78 -6.36 11.08 0.02
C THR A 78 -7.33 9.92 -0.27
N ILE A 79 -8.27 9.63 0.63
CA ILE A 79 -9.28 8.60 0.39
C ILE A 79 -10.13 8.90 -0.85
N LYS A 80 -10.52 10.17 -1.06
CA LYS A 80 -11.30 10.58 -2.24
C LYS A 80 -10.47 10.41 -3.51
N ASP A 81 -9.23 10.88 -3.49
CA ASP A 81 -8.32 10.78 -4.63
C ASP A 81 -8.05 9.33 -5.00
N MET A 82 -7.72 8.50 -4.01
CA MET A 82 -7.45 7.08 -4.20
C MET A 82 -8.69 6.32 -4.68
N LYS A 83 -9.91 6.69 -4.25
CA LYS A 83 -11.15 6.14 -4.82
C LYS A 83 -11.35 6.56 -6.28
N GLY A 84 -11.06 7.81 -6.62
CA GLY A 84 -11.12 8.30 -8.00
C GLY A 84 -10.23 7.47 -8.94
N LEU A 85 -9.02 7.12 -8.49
CA LEU A 85 -8.10 6.26 -9.23
C LEU A 85 -8.64 4.84 -9.48
N LEU A 86 -9.46 4.31 -8.56
CA LEU A 86 -10.03 2.96 -8.69
C LEU A 86 -11.22 2.92 -9.68
N HIS A 87 -11.90 4.04 -9.88
CA HIS A 87 -13.09 4.13 -10.73
C HIS A 87 -12.81 4.64 -12.14
N ASN A 88 -11.71 5.38 -12.34
CA ASN A 88 -11.35 5.99 -13.61
C ASN A 88 -10.31 5.19 -14.41
N GLY A 89 -10.04 3.93 -14.03
CA GLY A 89 -9.08 3.02 -14.67
C GLY A 89 -9.75 1.78 -15.23
#